data_AF-A0A920FA05-F1
#
_entry.id   AF-A0A920FA05-F1
#
_cell.length_a   1.000
_cell.length_b   1.000
_cell.length_c   1.000
_cell.angle_alpha   90.00
_cell.angle_beta   90.00
_cell.angle_gamma   90.00
#
_symmetry.space_group_name_H-M   'P 1'
#
loop_
_entity.id
_entity.type
_entity.pdbx_description
1 polymer ?
#
loop_
_entity_poly.entity_id
_entity_poly.type
_entity_poly.pdbx_seq_one_letter_code
_entity_poly.pdbx_strand_id
1 'polypeptide(L)'
;MWLNHRFANGVVPGGQQYEEHDNISDQFPFAYNESTDHNTGKVDAICKRPLSDPLIFHTQTSTEYWQRRGSLVHTDTKGNDLTPPDNVRIYHWASAQHVGNPLQERPTRGICQNPENVLQTSMIFRALLDALDNWVSKAITPPENQIPTNSKGTLVDFKYWKSQFPKIPNLVTPQAPNKLSIYDYGPKADLGIFDTLPPRKIQNCSYTIKVPSVDSDGNELAGIRVPMLGAPLATYTGWNIRSRNFGEGAMHEFSGSTLIFPETDAVRRMTNDPRKSIEERYKSKDNYLMKISAAATDLIKEGFMLEEDFNRVIELAQDWCSKRHDIRL
;
A
#
# COMPACT_ATOMS: atom_id res chain seq x y z
N MET A 1 10.28 19.35 -2.82
CA MET A 1 9.64 19.30 -1.48
C MET A 1 10.03 20.56 -0.74
N TRP A 2 9.13 21.53 -0.63
CA TRP A 2 9.40 22.78 0.09
C TRP A 2 9.33 22.50 1.58
N LEU A 3 10.47 22.18 2.18
CA LEU A 3 10.62 21.91 3.62
C LEU A 3 10.65 23.22 4.44
N ASN A 4 9.86 24.22 4.02
CA ASN A 4 9.82 25.52 4.67
C ASN A 4 8.45 26.21 4.51
N HIS A 5 7.38 25.54 4.94
CA HIS A 5 6.33 26.32 5.61
C HIS A 5 7.02 27.02 6.77
N ARG A 6 6.97 28.35 6.81
CA ARG A 6 7.89 29.24 7.56
C ARG A 6 8.05 28.94 9.07
N PHE A 7 7.23 28.04 9.62
CA PHE A 7 7.25 27.51 10.98
C PHE A 7 6.96 26.00 11.00
N ALA A 8 7.73 25.22 10.23
CA ALA A 8 7.59 23.77 10.02
C ALA A 8 6.83 23.07 11.16
N ASN A 9 5.63 22.57 10.86
CA ASN A 9 4.96 21.65 11.77
C ASN A 9 5.49 20.24 11.48
N GLY A 10 6.75 19.99 11.86
CA GLY A 10 7.43 18.71 11.66
C GLY A 10 6.81 17.52 12.40
N VAL A 11 5.70 17.72 13.12
CA VAL A 11 4.99 16.69 13.90
C VAL A 11 3.62 16.33 13.34
N VAL A 12 3.14 16.98 12.28
CA VAL A 12 1.83 16.66 11.66
C VAL A 12 2.06 15.73 10.47
N PRO A 13 1.65 14.45 10.54
CA PRO A 13 1.68 13.55 9.39
C PRO A 13 0.95 14.12 8.16
N GLY A 14 1.21 13.54 6.98
CA GLY A 14 0.46 13.93 5.79
C GLY A 14 -1.03 13.63 5.95
N GLY A 15 -1.90 14.44 5.35
CA GLY A 15 -3.33 14.41 5.67
C GLY A 15 -3.98 13.04 5.41
N GLN A 16 -4.68 12.51 6.42
CA GLN A 16 -5.20 11.14 6.47
C GLN A 16 -6.73 11.11 6.28
N GLN A 17 -7.35 9.92 6.29
CA GLN A 17 -8.80 9.77 6.09
C GLN A 17 -9.66 10.19 7.28
N TYR A 18 -9.14 10.12 8.52
CA TYR A 18 -9.85 10.62 9.71
C TYR A 18 -9.22 11.85 10.39
N GLU A 19 -7.93 12.11 10.18
CA GLU A 19 -7.20 13.18 10.88
C GLU A 19 -6.43 14.04 9.87
N GLU A 20 -6.24 15.31 10.23
CA GLU A 20 -5.36 16.22 9.50
C GLU A 20 -5.73 16.40 8.01
N HIS A 21 -7.03 16.30 7.67
CA HIS A 21 -7.54 16.42 6.28
C HIS A 21 -7.09 17.68 5.56
N ASP A 22 -6.95 18.75 6.32
CA ASP A 22 -6.61 20.09 5.86
C ASP A 22 -5.09 20.30 5.87
N ASN A 23 -4.29 19.23 5.97
CA ASN A 23 -2.85 19.29 5.75
C ASN A 23 -2.58 19.42 4.25
N ILE A 24 -1.70 20.37 3.91
CA ILE A 24 -1.34 20.71 2.55
C ILE A 24 -0.35 19.72 1.89
N SER A 25 0.10 18.66 2.58
CA SER A 25 1.26 17.85 2.16
C SER A 25 1.19 17.29 0.75
N ASP A 26 -0.01 16.95 0.29
CA ASP A 26 -0.24 16.29 -1.00
C ASP A 26 -0.73 17.36 -2.00
N GLN A 27 0.21 17.91 -2.80
CA GLN A 27 -0.08 18.90 -3.84
C GLN A 27 0.37 18.44 -5.22
N PHE A 28 -0.33 18.92 -6.25
CA PHE A 28 0.09 18.76 -7.63
C PHE A 28 1.43 19.50 -7.90
N PRO A 29 2.37 18.92 -8.66
CA PRO A 29 2.30 17.64 -9.38
C PRO A 29 2.47 16.41 -8.49
N PHE A 30 1.68 15.37 -8.77
CA PHE A 30 1.71 14.09 -8.04
C PHE A 30 2.58 13.03 -8.71
N ALA A 31 2.63 13.03 -10.05
CA ALA A 31 3.31 12.02 -10.86
C ALA A 31 4.68 12.50 -11.34
N TYR A 32 5.54 11.56 -11.70
CA TYR A 32 6.88 11.85 -12.21
C TYR A 32 6.87 12.40 -13.63
N ASN A 33 5.92 11.98 -14.44
CA ASN A 33 5.71 12.49 -15.79
C ASN A 33 4.78 13.71 -15.79
N GLU A 34 4.84 14.49 -16.87
CA GLU A 34 3.95 15.63 -17.08
C GLU A 34 2.50 15.18 -17.17
N SER A 35 1.64 15.91 -16.46
CA SER A 35 0.19 15.80 -16.59
C SER A 35 -0.46 17.18 -16.43
N THR A 36 -1.74 17.27 -16.75
CA THR A 36 -2.54 18.47 -16.50
C THR A 36 -3.41 18.26 -15.27
N ASP A 37 -3.38 19.18 -14.32
CA ASP A 37 -4.34 19.25 -13.24
C ASP A 37 -5.70 19.70 -13.79
N HIS A 38 -6.66 18.78 -13.88
CA HIS A 38 -7.99 19.07 -14.42
C HIS A 38 -8.78 20.08 -13.58
N ASN A 39 -8.39 20.35 -12.33
CA ASN A 39 -9.07 21.33 -11.50
C ASN A 39 -8.52 22.75 -11.70
N THR A 40 -7.22 22.90 -11.97
CA THR A 40 -6.55 24.22 -12.01
C THR A 40 -6.02 24.60 -13.39
N GLY A 41 -5.92 23.64 -14.32
CA GLY A 41 -5.29 23.82 -15.63
C GLY A 41 -3.76 23.86 -15.59
N LYS A 42 -3.13 23.76 -14.41
CA LYS A 42 -1.67 23.71 -14.28
C LYS A 42 -1.13 22.46 -14.98
N VAL A 43 -0.05 22.62 -15.74
CA VAL A 43 0.69 21.52 -16.37
C VAL A 43 2.01 21.40 -15.63
N ASP A 44 2.27 20.25 -15.03
CA ASP A 44 3.50 20.04 -14.28
C ASP A 44 3.86 18.56 -14.09
N ALA A 45 5.10 18.30 -13.64
CA ALA A 45 5.68 16.97 -13.39
C ALA A 45 6.64 17.01 -12.18
N ILE A 46 6.92 15.88 -11.52
CA ILE A 46 8.05 15.84 -10.55
C ILE A 46 9.40 15.83 -11.29
N CYS A 47 9.54 15.03 -12.36
CA CYS A 47 10.72 15.04 -13.23
C CYS A 47 10.51 16.02 -14.39
N LYS A 48 11.30 17.09 -14.44
CA LYS A 48 11.17 18.19 -15.43
C LYS A 48 12.45 18.41 -16.24
N ARG A 49 13.55 17.76 -15.87
CA ARG A 49 14.90 18.01 -16.38
C ARG A 49 15.49 16.69 -16.84
N PRO A 50 15.14 16.20 -18.04
CA PRO A 50 15.56 14.88 -18.50
C PRO A 50 17.09 14.68 -18.56
N LEU A 51 17.87 15.76 -18.61
CA LEU A 51 19.34 15.71 -18.61
C LEU A 51 19.96 15.61 -17.20
N SER A 52 19.22 15.90 -16.13
CA SER A 52 19.78 15.99 -14.77
C SER A 52 18.88 15.43 -13.66
N ASP A 53 17.66 15.01 -13.97
CA ASP A 53 16.84 14.27 -13.02
C ASP A 53 17.51 12.93 -12.70
N PRO A 54 17.54 12.53 -11.41
CA PRO A 54 18.25 11.33 -10.99
C PRO A 54 17.51 10.06 -11.42
N LEU A 55 18.17 8.92 -11.25
CA LEU A 55 17.49 7.63 -11.22
C LEU A 55 16.68 7.53 -9.92
N ILE A 56 15.40 7.12 -10.01
CA ILE A 56 14.47 7.16 -8.89
C ILE A 56 13.78 5.82 -8.73
N PHE A 57 13.84 5.26 -7.52
CA PHE A 57 12.89 4.25 -7.06
C PHE A 57 11.85 4.90 -6.15
N HIS A 58 10.58 4.71 -6.48
CA HIS A 58 9.45 5.03 -5.63
C HIS A 58 8.86 3.72 -5.12
N THR A 59 8.92 3.48 -3.81
CA THR A 59 8.23 2.35 -3.19
C THR A 59 7.04 2.86 -2.39
N GLN A 60 5.92 2.16 -2.48
CA GLN A 60 4.72 2.44 -1.69
C GLN A 60 4.01 1.14 -1.34
N THR A 61 3.23 1.15 -0.27
CA THR A 61 2.47 0.00 0.20
C THR A 61 0.98 0.17 -0.10
N SER A 62 0.17 -0.84 0.27
CA SER A 62 -1.29 -0.72 0.16
C SER A 62 -1.79 0.48 0.98
N THR A 63 -1.19 0.75 2.14
CA THR A 63 -1.56 1.90 2.97
C THR A 63 -1.45 3.23 2.23
N GLU A 64 -0.45 3.43 1.39
CA GLU A 64 -0.32 4.68 0.63
C GLU A 64 -1.46 4.86 -0.37
N TYR A 65 -1.95 3.80 -1.01
CA TYR A 65 -3.14 3.90 -1.86
C TYR A 65 -4.38 4.35 -1.05
N TRP A 66 -4.53 3.81 0.16
CA TRP A 66 -5.71 4.08 0.99
C TRP A 66 -5.64 5.43 1.72
N GLN A 67 -4.46 5.84 2.20
CA GLN A 67 -4.29 7.02 3.07
C GLN A 67 -3.56 8.17 2.39
N ARG A 68 -2.61 7.90 1.49
CA ARG A 68 -1.77 8.91 0.84
C ARG A 68 -2.01 9.04 -0.66
N ARG A 69 -3.17 8.55 -1.12
CA ARG A 69 -3.66 8.67 -2.50
C ARG A 69 -2.64 8.15 -3.52
N GLY A 70 -1.96 7.04 -3.20
CA GLY A 70 -0.84 6.47 -3.94
C GLY A 70 -1.07 6.24 -5.44
N SER A 71 -2.34 6.12 -5.89
CA SER A 71 -2.67 6.06 -7.31
C SER A 71 -2.23 7.31 -8.09
N LEU A 72 -2.23 8.50 -7.48
CA LEU A 72 -1.88 9.75 -8.15
C LEU A 72 -0.40 9.82 -8.57
N VAL A 73 0.44 8.92 -8.05
CA VAL A 73 1.86 8.83 -8.43
C VAL A 73 2.03 8.31 -9.87
N HIS A 74 1.08 7.51 -10.35
CA HIS A 74 1.12 6.85 -11.67
C HIS A 74 -0.19 6.96 -12.46
N THR A 75 -1.05 7.90 -12.06
CA THR A 75 -2.25 8.27 -12.81
C THR A 75 -2.36 9.78 -12.96
N ASP A 76 -3.04 10.23 -14.01
CA ASP A 76 -3.38 11.63 -14.13
C ASP A 76 -4.40 12.03 -13.06
N THR A 77 -4.70 13.32 -12.98
CA THR A 77 -5.61 13.84 -11.96
C THR A 77 -7.06 13.31 -12.10
N LYS A 78 -7.40 12.67 -13.22
CA LYS A 78 -8.68 11.99 -13.51
C LYS A 78 -8.61 10.47 -13.34
N GLY A 79 -7.46 9.93 -12.92
CA GLY A 79 -7.26 8.51 -12.65
C GLY A 79 -6.94 7.67 -13.88
N ASN A 80 -6.52 8.26 -15.00
CA ASN A 80 -6.03 7.51 -16.18
C ASN A 80 -4.57 7.12 -15.98
N ASP A 81 -4.17 5.93 -16.44
CA ASP A 81 -2.78 5.45 -16.32
C ASP A 81 -1.78 6.42 -16.97
N LEU A 82 -0.68 6.69 -16.26
CA LEU A 82 0.46 7.41 -16.78
C LEU A 82 1.67 6.50 -16.83
N THR A 83 2.43 6.57 -17.92
CA THR A 83 3.71 5.87 -18.04
C THR A 83 4.78 6.67 -17.28
N PRO A 84 5.43 6.09 -16.26
CA PRO A 84 6.54 6.76 -15.58
C PRO A 84 7.71 7.01 -16.54
N PRO A 85 8.51 8.07 -16.34
CA PRO A 85 9.73 8.30 -17.12
C PRO A 85 10.72 7.13 -17.01
N ASP A 86 11.59 6.96 -18.03
CA ASP A 86 12.54 5.84 -18.08
C ASP A 86 13.51 5.78 -16.89
N ASN A 87 13.85 6.94 -16.31
CA ASN A 87 14.68 7.08 -15.12
C ASN A 87 13.93 6.83 -13.79
N VAL A 88 12.67 6.40 -13.85
CA VAL A 88 11.83 6.12 -12.69
C VAL A 88 11.36 4.66 -12.70
N ARG A 89 11.42 4.02 -11.53
CA ARG A 89 10.71 2.77 -11.26
C ARG A 89 9.81 2.93 -10.04
N ILE A 90 8.58 2.45 -10.15
CA ILE A 90 7.57 2.48 -9.10
C ILE A 90 7.26 1.03 -8.71
N TYR A 91 7.36 0.74 -7.43
CA TYR A 91 7.10 -0.58 -6.88
C TYR A 91 6.07 -0.50 -5.76
N HIS A 92 4.97 -1.22 -5.95
CA HIS A 92 3.93 -1.41 -4.96
C HIS A 92 4.19 -2.67 -4.15
N TRP A 93 4.28 -2.56 -2.82
CA TRP A 93 4.35 -3.71 -1.92
C TRP A 93 2.93 -4.16 -1.60
N ALA A 94 2.49 -5.19 -2.31
CA ALA A 94 1.10 -5.63 -2.33
C ALA A 94 0.62 -6.01 -0.92
N SER A 95 -0.56 -5.51 -0.55
CA SER A 95 -1.26 -5.77 0.71
C SER A 95 -0.50 -5.37 1.98
N ALA A 96 0.68 -4.75 1.87
CA ALA A 96 1.49 -4.36 3.03
C ALA A 96 0.94 -3.09 3.70
N GLN A 97 1.24 -2.95 4.99
CA GLN A 97 1.04 -1.69 5.70
C GLN A 97 2.26 -0.77 5.60
N HIS A 98 2.10 0.48 6.02
CA HIS A 98 3.15 1.50 5.95
C HIS A 98 4.46 1.12 6.66
N VAL A 99 4.37 0.58 7.88
CA VAL A 99 5.54 0.14 8.65
C VAL A 99 5.62 -1.38 8.68
N GLY A 100 6.58 -1.93 7.92
CA GLY A 100 6.94 -3.34 7.96
C GLY A 100 8.09 -3.60 8.92
N ASN A 101 7.82 -3.68 10.22
CA ASN A 101 8.88 -3.97 11.21
C ASN A 101 9.47 -5.38 10.98
N PRO A 102 10.77 -5.51 10.63
CA PRO A 102 11.39 -6.80 10.33
C PRO A 102 11.42 -7.73 11.54
N LEU A 103 11.38 -7.18 12.76
CA LEU A 103 11.38 -7.89 14.03
C LEU A 103 9.98 -8.03 14.64
N GLN A 104 8.93 -7.68 13.89
CA GLN A 104 7.56 -7.86 14.36
C GLN A 104 7.29 -9.35 14.61
N GLU A 105 6.81 -9.64 15.81
CA GLU A 105 6.32 -10.95 16.20
C GLU A 105 4.78 -10.94 16.16
N ARG A 106 4.12 -11.29 17.27
CA ARG A 106 2.67 -11.35 17.32
C ARG A 106 2.06 -9.96 17.12
N PRO A 107 1.10 -9.78 16.20
CA PRO A 107 0.50 -8.49 15.98
C PRO A 107 -0.32 -8.08 17.20
N THR A 108 -0.23 -6.80 17.55
CA THR A 108 -1.17 -6.20 18.49
C THR A 108 -2.31 -5.56 17.71
N ARG A 109 -3.41 -5.27 18.40
CA ARG A 109 -4.53 -4.54 17.79
C ARG A 109 -4.43 -3.02 18.00
N GLY A 110 -3.70 -2.57 19.03
CA GLY A 110 -3.70 -1.18 19.44
C GLY A 110 -5.13 -0.63 19.62
N ILE A 111 -5.39 0.54 19.02
CA ILE A 111 -6.72 1.18 19.01
C ILE A 111 -7.62 0.76 17.85
N CYS A 112 -7.18 -0.20 17.03
CA CYS A 112 -7.92 -0.69 15.88
C CYS A 112 -8.90 -1.82 16.24
N GLN A 113 -9.68 -2.29 15.26
CA GLN A 113 -10.59 -3.43 15.39
C GLN A 113 -9.88 -4.76 15.12
N ASN A 114 -8.87 -4.77 14.25
CA ASN A 114 -8.15 -5.97 13.83
C ASN A 114 -6.69 -5.92 14.27
N PRO A 115 -6.02 -7.07 14.48
CA PRO A 115 -4.57 -7.11 14.63
C PRO A 115 -3.87 -6.43 13.44
N GLU A 116 -2.75 -5.77 13.71
CA GLU A 116 -1.93 -5.10 12.70
C GLU A 116 -1.47 -6.07 11.61
N ASN A 117 -1.18 -5.51 10.43
CA ASN A 117 -0.65 -6.27 9.31
C ASN A 117 0.73 -6.83 9.65
N VAL A 118 0.97 -8.11 9.34
CA VAL A 118 2.20 -8.83 9.67
C VAL A 118 3.06 -9.19 8.46
N LEU A 119 2.77 -8.68 7.26
CA LEU A 119 3.58 -8.98 6.09
C LEU A 119 5.03 -8.51 6.27
N GLN A 120 5.98 -9.42 6.04
CA GLN A 120 7.40 -9.10 6.06
C GLN A 120 7.82 -8.59 4.67
N THR A 121 8.25 -7.33 4.58
CA THR A 121 8.64 -6.68 3.31
C THR A 121 10.14 -6.35 3.22
N SER A 122 10.90 -6.58 4.28
CA SER A 122 12.31 -6.17 4.37
C SER A 122 13.19 -6.76 3.27
N MET A 123 12.89 -7.97 2.79
CA MET A 123 13.64 -8.61 1.70
C MET A 123 13.51 -7.87 0.37
N ILE A 124 12.33 -7.26 0.11
CA ILE A 124 12.11 -6.45 -1.08
C ILE A 124 12.98 -5.19 -1.02
N PHE A 125 13.01 -4.52 0.14
CA PHE A 125 13.82 -3.32 0.32
C PHE A 125 15.31 -3.59 0.07
N ARG A 126 15.83 -4.71 0.56
CA ARG A 126 17.21 -5.13 0.32
C ARG A 126 17.51 -5.39 -1.14
N ALA A 127 16.66 -6.17 -1.81
CA ALA A 127 16.84 -6.47 -3.23
C ALA A 127 16.77 -5.20 -4.10
N LEU A 128 15.83 -4.29 -3.80
CA LEU A 128 15.71 -3.03 -4.52
C LEU A 128 16.89 -2.08 -4.24
N LEU A 129 17.52 -2.13 -3.07
CA LEU A 129 18.73 -1.35 -2.80
C LEU A 129 19.90 -1.83 -3.68
N ASP A 130 20.11 -3.14 -3.79
CA ASP A 130 21.11 -3.73 -4.69
C ASP A 130 20.80 -3.44 -6.16
N ALA A 131 19.53 -3.51 -6.56
CA ALA A 131 19.10 -3.16 -7.91
C ALA A 131 19.35 -1.69 -8.24
N LEU A 132 19.11 -0.77 -7.28
CA LEU A 132 19.39 0.65 -7.45
C LEU A 132 20.90 0.92 -7.57
N ASP A 133 21.72 0.29 -6.73
CA ASP A 133 23.18 0.39 -6.84
C ASP A 133 23.65 -0.09 -8.22
N ASN A 134 23.21 -1.27 -8.66
CA ASN A 134 23.56 -1.81 -9.97
C ASN A 134 23.09 -0.91 -11.13
N TRP A 135 21.93 -0.25 -10.99
CA TRP A 135 21.46 0.71 -11.98
C TRP A 135 22.38 1.92 -12.09
N VAL A 136 22.80 2.46 -10.95
CA VAL A 136 23.67 3.64 -10.86
C VAL A 136 25.12 3.32 -11.23
N SER A 137 25.69 2.26 -10.66
CA SER A 137 27.13 1.95 -10.70
C SER A 137 27.54 1.15 -11.92
N LYS A 138 26.63 0.34 -12.48
CA LYS A 138 26.93 -0.62 -13.57
C LYS A 138 26.03 -0.47 -14.79
N ALA A 139 25.09 0.49 -14.80
CA ALA A 139 24.10 0.67 -15.86
C ALA A 139 23.26 -0.59 -16.14
N ILE A 140 23.04 -1.44 -15.12
CA ILE A 140 22.18 -2.61 -15.24
C ILE A 140 20.73 -2.15 -14.99
N THR A 141 19.87 -2.31 -15.99
CA THR A 141 18.47 -1.88 -15.86
C THR A 141 17.75 -2.74 -14.80
N PRO A 142 17.06 -2.12 -13.83
CA PRO A 142 16.35 -2.84 -12.79
C PRO A 142 15.06 -3.48 -13.31
N PRO A 143 14.41 -4.35 -12.52
CA PRO A 143 13.11 -4.89 -12.87
C PRO A 143 12.08 -3.82 -13.28
N GLU A 144 11.14 -4.20 -14.13
CA GLU A 144 10.08 -3.30 -14.58
C GLU A 144 9.11 -2.92 -13.45
N ASN A 145 8.41 -1.79 -13.66
CA ASN A 145 7.43 -1.27 -12.71
C ASN A 145 6.43 -2.34 -12.24
N GLN A 146 6.25 -2.46 -10.93
CA GLN A 146 5.27 -3.36 -10.32
C GLN A 146 4.17 -2.53 -9.66
N ILE A 147 3.22 -2.06 -10.47
CA ILE A 147 2.10 -1.22 -10.04
C ILE A 147 0.76 -1.76 -10.55
N PRO A 148 -0.34 -1.54 -9.80
CA PRO A 148 -1.69 -1.69 -10.31
C PRO A 148 -1.96 -0.67 -11.42
N THR A 149 -2.67 -1.06 -12.48
CA THR A 149 -3.05 -0.16 -13.59
C THR A 149 -4.51 -0.37 -14.02
N ASN A 150 -5.14 0.66 -14.57
CA ASN A 150 -6.50 0.57 -15.11
C ASN A 150 -6.54 -0.38 -16.32
N SER A 151 -5.53 -0.28 -17.19
CA SER A 151 -5.37 -1.11 -18.39
C SER A 151 -5.34 -2.61 -18.11
N LYS A 152 -4.82 -3.02 -16.95
CA LYS A 152 -4.77 -4.42 -16.49
C LYS A 152 -5.97 -4.78 -15.60
N GLY A 153 -6.86 -3.84 -15.32
CA GLY A 153 -7.99 -4.03 -14.40
C GLY A 153 -7.56 -4.22 -12.94
N THR A 154 -6.32 -3.84 -12.58
CA THR A 154 -5.75 -4.05 -11.25
C THR A 154 -5.71 -2.78 -10.40
N LEU A 155 -6.00 -1.62 -11.00
CA LEU A 155 -6.29 -0.37 -10.31
C LEU A 155 -7.76 -0.01 -10.54
N VAL A 156 -8.53 0.14 -9.46
CA VAL A 156 -9.99 0.20 -9.55
C VAL A 156 -10.58 1.28 -8.66
N ASP A 157 -11.77 1.74 -9.01
CA ASP A 157 -12.52 2.66 -8.16
C ASP A 157 -13.06 1.92 -6.93
N PHE A 158 -13.22 2.65 -5.83
CA PHE A 158 -13.64 2.08 -4.54
C PHE A 158 -14.95 1.26 -4.61
N LYS A 159 -15.93 1.69 -5.43
CA LYS A 159 -17.21 0.96 -5.57
C LYS A 159 -16.99 -0.44 -6.14
N TYR A 160 -16.09 -0.57 -7.11
CA TYR A 160 -15.76 -1.87 -7.69
C TYR A 160 -14.93 -2.70 -6.70
N TRP A 161 -13.92 -2.11 -6.06
CA TRP A 161 -13.17 -2.76 -4.98
C TRP A 161 -14.10 -3.34 -3.90
N LYS A 162 -15.09 -2.57 -3.44
CA LYS A 162 -16.06 -2.99 -2.41
C LYS A 162 -16.93 -4.17 -2.86
N SER A 163 -17.17 -4.30 -4.17
CA SER A 163 -17.90 -5.44 -4.74
C SER A 163 -17.04 -6.70 -4.86
N GLN A 164 -15.72 -6.55 -5.00
CA GLN A 164 -14.76 -7.66 -5.06
C GLN A 164 -14.37 -8.18 -3.67
N PHE A 165 -14.23 -7.29 -2.70
CA PHE A 165 -13.74 -7.65 -1.37
C PHE A 165 -14.66 -8.68 -0.70
N PRO A 166 -14.12 -9.77 -0.11
CA PRO A 166 -14.93 -10.83 0.45
C PRO A 166 -15.81 -10.33 1.59
N LYS A 167 -17.05 -10.84 1.66
CA LYS A 167 -17.99 -10.55 2.75
C LYS A 167 -17.60 -11.33 4.01
N ILE A 168 -16.49 -10.93 4.62
CA ILE A 168 -15.99 -11.53 5.87
C ILE A 168 -16.97 -11.16 7.01
N PRO A 169 -17.53 -12.14 7.73
CA PRO A 169 -18.46 -11.89 8.84
C PRO A 169 -17.88 -10.95 9.90
N ASN A 170 -18.70 -10.02 10.38
CA ASN A 170 -18.34 -9.04 11.43
C ASN A 170 -17.18 -8.09 11.10
N LEU A 171 -16.72 -8.05 9.86
CA LEU A 171 -15.67 -7.12 9.44
C LEU A 171 -16.26 -5.78 9.02
N VAL A 172 -15.81 -4.70 9.66
CA VAL A 172 -16.04 -3.34 9.17
C VAL A 172 -15.00 -3.03 8.09
N THR A 173 -15.45 -2.54 6.95
CA THR A 173 -14.59 -2.11 5.84
C THR A 173 -14.58 -0.57 5.71
N PRO A 174 -13.55 0.02 5.09
CA PRO A 174 -13.52 1.46 4.81
C PRO A 174 -14.74 1.90 4.00
N GLN A 175 -15.16 3.17 4.17
CA GLN A 175 -16.27 3.74 3.38
C GLN A 175 -15.81 4.41 2.09
N ALA A 176 -14.53 4.77 2.00
CA ALA A 176 -13.83 5.27 0.83
C ALA A 176 -12.31 5.31 1.14
N PRO A 177 -11.43 5.34 0.12
CA PRO A 177 -10.06 5.78 0.31
C PRO A 177 -10.04 7.26 0.73
N ASN A 178 -8.92 7.70 1.29
CA ASN A 178 -8.71 9.09 1.65
C ASN A 178 -8.82 9.98 0.41
N LYS A 179 -9.80 10.88 0.40
CA LYS A 179 -10.03 11.80 -0.73
C LYS A 179 -9.05 12.97 -0.66
N LEU A 180 -8.73 13.56 -1.80
CA LEU A 180 -7.96 14.80 -1.86
C LEU A 180 -8.86 15.93 -2.39
N SER A 181 -9.20 16.86 -1.51
CA SER A 181 -9.92 18.10 -1.85
C SER A 181 -8.93 19.22 -2.09
N ILE A 182 -9.36 20.24 -2.85
CA ILE A 182 -8.56 21.46 -3.01
C ILE A 182 -8.99 22.48 -1.96
N TYR A 183 -7.99 23.12 -1.37
CA TYR A 183 -8.15 24.07 -0.28
C TYR A 183 -7.44 25.38 -0.64
N ASP A 184 -8.09 26.49 -0.31
CA ASP A 184 -7.51 27.83 -0.34
C ASP A 184 -6.98 28.21 1.05
N TYR A 185 -5.65 28.28 1.14
CA TYR A 185 -4.89 28.68 2.34
C TYR A 185 -4.48 30.17 2.31
N GLY A 186 -4.95 30.92 1.32
CA GLY A 186 -4.62 32.32 1.09
C GLY A 186 -3.57 32.56 0.00
N PRO A 187 -3.41 33.82 -0.45
CA PRO A 187 -2.62 34.17 -1.64
C PRO A 187 -1.10 33.96 -1.49
N LYS A 188 -0.61 33.74 -0.26
CA LYS A 188 0.81 33.49 0.03
C LYS A 188 1.11 32.01 0.33
N ALA A 189 0.14 31.12 0.08
CA ALA A 189 0.31 29.69 0.33
C ALA A 189 1.50 29.09 -0.43
N ASP A 190 1.72 29.53 -1.68
CA ASP A 190 2.86 29.11 -2.51
C ASP A 190 4.21 29.63 -1.97
N LEU A 191 4.19 30.62 -1.08
CA LEU A 191 5.36 31.10 -0.33
C LEU A 191 5.50 30.41 1.04
N GLY A 192 4.68 29.40 1.32
CA GLY A 192 4.64 28.69 2.60
C GLY A 192 3.98 29.46 3.74
N ILE A 193 3.18 30.50 3.45
CA ILE A 193 2.50 31.35 4.44
C ILE A 193 0.99 31.15 4.34
N PHE A 194 0.36 30.66 5.41
CA PHE A 194 -1.08 30.45 5.48
C PHE A 194 -1.75 31.61 6.18
N ASP A 195 -2.45 32.44 5.40
CA ASP A 195 -3.20 33.60 5.90
C ASP A 195 -4.70 33.24 6.12
N THR A 196 -5.11 32.01 5.80
CA THR A 196 -6.49 31.51 5.98
C THR A 196 -6.50 30.17 6.70
N LEU A 197 -6.94 30.17 7.97
CA LEU A 197 -7.08 28.99 8.83
C LEU A 197 -8.40 29.08 9.63
N PRO A 198 -9.29 28.06 9.60
CA PRO A 198 -9.19 26.85 8.76
C PRO A 198 -9.27 27.20 7.27
N PRO A 199 -8.62 26.41 6.39
CA PRO A 199 -8.61 26.70 4.97
C PRO A 199 -10.00 26.54 4.36
N ARG A 200 -10.25 27.26 3.26
CA ARG A 200 -11.54 27.18 2.57
C ARG A 200 -11.51 26.08 1.52
N LYS A 201 -12.32 25.05 1.70
CA LYS A 201 -12.50 24.01 0.67
C LYS A 201 -13.12 24.59 -0.59
N ILE A 202 -12.47 24.40 -1.73
CA ILE A 202 -12.99 24.78 -3.04
C ILE A 202 -14.05 23.75 -3.45
N GLN A 203 -15.26 24.23 -3.74
CA GLN A 203 -16.38 23.37 -4.13
C GLN A 203 -16.19 22.81 -5.54
N ASN A 204 -16.73 21.62 -5.79
CA ASN A 204 -16.71 20.93 -7.09
C ASN A 204 -15.31 20.61 -7.64
N CYS A 205 -14.27 20.61 -6.81
CA CYS A 205 -12.93 20.16 -7.15
C CYS A 205 -12.57 18.91 -6.36
N SER A 206 -12.13 17.85 -7.04
CA SER A 206 -11.64 16.63 -6.39
C SER A 206 -10.76 15.83 -7.34
N TYR A 207 -9.72 15.21 -6.80
CA TYR A 207 -8.90 14.25 -7.55
C TYR A 207 -9.53 12.85 -7.56
N THR A 208 -9.33 12.12 -8.66
CA THR A 208 -9.80 10.73 -8.75
C THR A 208 -8.81 9.82 -8.06
N ILE A 209 -9.24 9.21 -6.95
CA ILE A 209 -8.41 8.29 -6.15
C ILE A 209 -8.86 6.87 -6.41
N LYS A 210 -7.91 6.00 -6.78
CA LYS A 210 -8.14 4.58 -7.05
C LYS A 210 -7.33 3.71 -6.09
N VAL A 211 -7.76 2.46 -5.93
CA VAL A 211 -7.11 1.49 -5.04
C VAL A 211 -6.79 0.20 -5.79
N PRO A 212 -5.80 -0.59 -5.34
CA PRO A 212 -5.49 -1.87 -5.96
C PRO A 212 -6.67 -2.84 -5.84
N SER A 213 -6.95 -3.58 -6.91
CA SER A 213 -7.94 -4.67 -6.90
C SER A 213 -7.46 -5.85 -6.06
N VAL A 214 -8.41 -6.65 -5.57
CA VAL A 214 -8.13 -7.82 -4.73
C VAL A 214 -8.64 -9.12 -5.35
N ASP A 215 -8.04 -10.24 -4.94
CA ASP A 215 -8.53 -11.58 -5.22
C ASP A 215 -9.76 -11.95 -4.34
N SER A 216 -10.26 -13.18 -4.49
CA SER A 216 -11.39 -13.69 -3.71
C SER A 216 -11.13 -13.76 -2.20
N ASP A 217 -9.85 -13.72 -1.79
CA ASP A 217 -9.45 -13.70 -0.39
C ASP A 217 -9.27 -12.26 0.12
N GLY A 218 -9.44 -11.24 -0.71
CA GLY A 218 -9.23 -9.84 -0.32
C GLY A 218 -7.76 -9.41 -0.33
N ASN A 219 -6.87 -10.20 -0.91
CA ASN A 219 -5.45 -9.89 -1.06
C ASN A 219 -5.18 -9.24 -2.42
N GLU A 220 -4.34 -8.20 -2.46
CA GLU A 220 -4.14 -7.39 -3.68
C GLU A 220 -3.44 -8.14 -4.81
N LEU A 221 -3.98 -8.02 -6.02
CA LEU A 221 -3.51 -8.78 -7.20
C LEU A 221 -2.20 -8.25 -7.79
N ALA A 222 -2.03 -6.94 -7.87
CA ALA A 222 -0.88 -6.30 -8.49
C ALA A 222 0.15 -5.81 -7.46
N GLY A 223 1.37 -5.59 -7.94
CA GLY A 223 2.52 -5.23 -7.11
C GLY A 223 3.39 -6.44 -6.77
N ILE A 224 4.46 -6.18 -6.02
CA ILE A 224 5.37 -7.21 -5.52
C ILE A 224 4.67 -7.92 -4.36
N ARG A 225 4.41 -9.22 -4.53
CA ARG A 225 3.75 -10.06 -3.53
C ARG A 225 4.80 -10.85 -2.75
N VAL A 226 5.00 -10.49 -1.47
CA VAL A 226 5.91 -11.22 -0.57
C VAL A 226 5.50 -12.70 -0.44
N PRO A 227 6.40 -13.61 0.00
CA PRO A 227 6.09 -15.04 0.07
C PRO A 227 4.85 -15.35 0.91
N MET A 228 4.65 -14.65 2.03
CA MET A 228 3.47 -14.77 2.90
C MET A 228 2.15 -14.37 2.20
N LEU A 229 2.22 -13.61 1.11
CA LEU A 229 1.07 -13.23 0.27
C LEU A 229 0.93 -14.16 -0.95
N GLY A 230 2.03 -14.78 -1.41
CA GLY A 230 2.01 -15.85 -2.40
C GLY A 230 1.43 -17.16 -1.85
N ALA A 231 1.62 -17.43 -0.56
CA ALA A 231 0.98 -18.50 0.19
C ALA A 231 0.29 -17.91 1.44
N PRO A 232 -0.91 -17.32 1.30
CA PRO A 232 -1.56 -16.61 2.39
C PRO A 232 -2.19 -17.52 3.45
N LEU A 233 -2.01 -17.11 4.71
CA LEU A 233 -2.72 -17.64 5.88
C LEU A 233 -3.82 -16.69 6.39
N ALA A 234 -3.91 -15.52 5.78
CA ALA A 234 -4.83 -14.44 6.14
C ALA A 234 -5.14 -13.56 4.92
N THR A 235 -6.19 -12.74 5.06
CA THR A 235 -6.32 -11.52 4.26
C THR A 235 -5.47 -10.44 4.92
N TYR A 236 -4.61 -9.80 4.14
CA TYR A 236 -3.79 -8.67 4.57
C TYR A 236 -4.28 -7.41 3.87
N THR A 237 -4.46 -6.33 4.62
CA THR A 237 -4.95 -5.06 4.07
C THR A 237 -4.02 -3.91 4.44
N GLY A 238 -3.94 -2.89 3.58
CA GLY A 238 -3.25 -1.62 3.89
C GLY A 238 -4.05 -0.67 4.79
N TRP A 239 -5.19 -1.12 5.32
CA TRP A 239 -6.07 -0.33 6.17
C TRP A 239 -6.50 -1.12 7.39
N ASN A 240 -6.80 -0.41 8.48
CA ASN A 240 -7.42 -0.94 9.68
C ASN A 240 -8.45 0.07 10.19
N ILE A 241 -9.49 -0.42 10.84
CA ILE A 241 -10.60 0.42 11.30
C ILE A 241 -10.43 0.70 12.78
N ARG A 242 -10.66 1.94 13.20
CA ARG A 242 -10.63 2.36 14.60
C ARG A 242 -11.73 1.66 15.40
N SER A 243 -11.38 1.24 16.60
CA SER A 243 -12.30 0.58 17.53
C SER A 243 -13.19 1.57 18.28
N ARG A 244 -14.17 1.04 19.02
CA ARG A 244 -15.07 1.81 19.87
C ARG A 244 -14.28 2.74 20.79
N ASN A 245 -14.77 3.97 20.95
CA ASN A 245 -14.17 5.07 21.72
C ASN A 245 -12.94 5.75 21.08
N PHE A 246 -12.47 5.32 19.90
CA PHE A 246 -11.31 5.91 19.22
C PHE A 246 -11.64 6.48 17.83
N GLY A 247 -12.90 6.87 17.58
CA GLY A 247 -13.38 7.26 16.25
C GLY A 247 -13.85 6.06 15.42
N GLU A 248 -14.71 5.24 16.03
CA GLU A 248 -15.21 3.98 15.48
C GLU A 248 -15.68 4.09 14.03
N GLY A 249 -15.27 3.13 13.20
CA GLY A 249 -15.66 3.07 11.78
C GLY A 249 -14.78 3.91 10.85
N ALA A 250 -13.93 4.79 11.38
CA ALA A 250 -12.93 5.50 10.60
C ALA A 250 -11.66 4.67 10.41
N MET A 251 -10.90 4.94 9.35
CA MET A 251 -9.64 4.27 9.07
C MET A 251 -8.54 4.81 10.00
N HIS A 252 -7.76 3.92 10.61
CA HIS A 252 -6.68 4.27 11.52
C HIS A 252 -5.38 4.53 10.77
N GLU A 253 -4.94 5.79 10.78
CA GLU A 253 -3.60 6.23 10.36
C GLU A 253 -2.98 5.36 9.28
N PHE A 254 -1.81 4.79 9.52
CA PHE A 254 -1.07 4.01 8.54
C PHE A 254 -1.04 2.51 8.88
N SER A 255 -2.00 2.04 9.68
CA SER A 255 -2.08 0.64 10.10
C SER A 255 -2.87 -0.19 9.11
N GLY A 256 -2.34 -1.38 8.79
CA GLY A 256 -3.05 -2.41 8.06
C GLY A 256 -3.71 -3.43 8.98
N SER A 257 -4.45 -4.38 8.40
CA SER A 257 -5.07 -5.49 9.16
C SER A 257 -4.50 -6.84 8.75
N THR A 258 -4.45 -7.77 9.71
CA THR A 258 -4.32 -9.22 9.48
C THR A 258 -5.63 -9.90 9.86
N LEU A 259 -6.30 -10.52 8.88
CA LEU A 259 -7.56 -11.23 9.07
C LEU A 259 -7.36 -12.72 8.78
N ILE A 260 -7.06 -13.50 9.82
CA ILE A 260 -6.71 -14.93 9.70
C ILE A 260 -7.82 -15.71 8.98
N PHE A 261 -7.44 -16.65 8.12
CA PHE A 261 -8.38 -17.58 7.50
C PHE A 261 -8.90 -18.59 8.53
N PRO A 262 -10.12 -19.13 8.37
CA PRO A 262 -10.55 -20.26 9.18
C PRO A 262 -9.52 -21.38 9.13
N GLU A 263 -9.18 -22.00 10.26
CA GLU A 263 -8.21 -23.09 10.27
C GLU A 263 -8.76 -24.32 9.53
N THR A 264 -10.02 -24.68 9.80
CA THR A 264 -10.69 -25.86 9.27
C THR A 264 -11.96 -25.51 8.48
N ASP A 265 -12.43 -26.43 7.63
CA ASP A 265 -13.70 -26.25 6.91
C ASP A 265 -14.90 -26.18 7.87
N ALA A 266 -14.85 -26.91 9.00
CA ALA A 266 -15.89 -26.85 10.02
C ALA A 266 -16.00 -25.44 10.62
N VAL A 267 -14.88 -24.83 10.99
CA VAL A 267 -14.86 -23.45 11.49
C VAL A 267 -15.35 -22.48 10.42
N ARG A 268 -14.90 -22.62 9.17
CA ARG A 268 -15.33 -21.80 8.04
C ARG A 268 -16.86 -21.78 7.90
N ARG A 269 -17.48 -22.97 7.90
CA ARG A 269 -18.95 -23.11 7.78
C ARG A 269 -19.68 -22.53 8.98
N MET A 270 -19.16 -22.74 10.20
CA MET A 270 -19.77 -22.21 11.42
C MET A 270 -19.74 -20.68 11.48
N THR A 271 -18.65 -20.06 11.03
CA THR A 271 -18.51 -18.59 11.03
C THR A 271 -19.15 -17.95 9.80
N ASN A 272 -19.49 -18.72 8.76
CA ASN A 272 -19.91 -18.25 7.44
C ASN A 272 -18.83 -17.43 6.72
N ASP A 273 -17.55 -17.76 6.93
CA ASP A 273 -16.46 -17.13 6.20
C ASP A 273 -16.43 -17.65 4.75
N PRO A 274 -16.48 -16.79 3.72
CA PRO A 274 -16.46 -17.24 2.33
C PRO A 274 -15.08 -17.74 1.88
N ARG A 275 -14.01 -17.39 2.60
CA ARG A 275 -12.63 -17.71 2.22
C ARG A 275 -12.33 -19.17 2.56
N LYS A 276 -11.57 -19.85 1.70
CA LYS A 276 -11.12 -21.23 1.97
C LYS A 276 -10.34 -21.30 3.27
N SER A 277 -10.54 -22.37 4.04
CA SER A 277 -9.79 -22.62 5.26
C SER A 277 -8.31 -22.94 4.97
N ILE A 278 -7.48 -22.91 6.01
CA ILE A 278 -6.06 -23.27 5.90
C ILE A 278 -5.91 -24.75 5.49
N GLU A 279 -6.70 -25.66 6.06
CA GLU A 279 -6.72 -27.08 5.66
C GLU A 279 -7.14 -27.29 4.20
N GLU A 280 -8.10 -26.50 3.69
CA GLU A 280 -8.51 -26.57 2.28
C GLU A 280 -7.41 -26.07 1.32
N ARG A 281 -6.48 -25.24 1.82
CA ARG A 281 -5.38 -24.63 1.03
C ARG A 281 -4.10 -25.45 1.06
N TYR A 282 -3.77 -26.00 2.23
CA TYR A 282 -2.50 -26.62 2.53
C TYR A 282 -2.70 -28.00 3.12
N LYS A 283 -2.16 -29.02 2.44
CA LYS A 283 -2.29 -30.41 2.90
C LYS A 283 -1.53 -30.70 4.19
N SER A 284 -0.49 -29.93 4.47
CA SER A 284 0.40 -30.07 5.62
C SER A 284 1.27 -28.82 5.77
N LYS A 285 2.00 -28.72 6.89
CA LYS A 285 3.05 -27.72 7.10
C LYS A 285 4.11 -27.76 6.00
N ASP A 286 4.52 -28.96 5.56
CA ASP A 286 5.49 -29.12 4.46
C ASP A 286 4.93 -28.62 3.13
N ASN A 287 3.64 -28.83 2.87
CA ASN A 287 2.99 -28.29 1.67
C ASN A 287 2.95 -26.76 1.67
N TYR A 288 2.74 -26.15 2.85
CA TYR A 288 2.83 -24.70 3.03
C TYR A 288 4.25 -24.19 2.81
N LEU A 289 5.26 -24.81 3.43
CA LEU A 289 6.66 -24.45 3.24
C LEU A 289 7.08 -24.57 1.77
N MET A 290 6.67 -25.63 1.06
CA MET A 290 6.93 -25.78 -0.37
C MET A 290 6.35 -24.62 -1.20
N LYS A 291 5.15 -24.13 -0.86
CA LYS A 291 4.53 -22.99 -1.54
C LYS A 291 5.22 -21.66 -1.21
N ILE A 292 5.67 -21.49 0.04
CA ILE A 292 6.51 -20.35 0.45
C ILE A 292 7.84 -20.37 -0.31
N SER A 293 8.51 -21.53 -0.39
CA SER A 293 9.74 -21.71 -1.15
C SER A 293 9.55 -21.35 -2.62
N ALA A 294 8.48 -21.82 -3.26
CA ALA A 294 8.19 -21.47 -4.65
C ALA A 294 8.03 -19.95 -4.83
N ALA A 295 7.21 -19.30 -4.00
CA ALA A 295 7.02 -17.85 -4.06
C ALA A 295 8.31 -17.07 -3.82
N ALA A 296 9.15 -17.53 -2.90
CA ALA A 296 10.46 -16.94 -2.62
C ALA A 296 11.42 -17.10 -3.81
N THR A 297 11.48 -18.29 -4.41
CA THR A 297 12.28 -18.55 -5.61
C THR A 297 11.84 -17.69 -6.80
N ASP A 298 10.54 -17.47 -6.98
CA ASP A 298 10.03 -16.60 -8.05
C ASP A 298 10.46 -15.14 -7.83
N LEU A 299 10.37 -14.62 -6.60
CA LEU A 299 10.87 -13.28 -6.29
C LEU A 299 12.38 -13.12 -6.50
N ILE A 300 13.18 -14.17 -6.26
CA ILE A 300 14.63 -14.15 -6.57
C ILE A 300 14.83 -14.01 -8.08
N LYS A 301 14.14 -14.82 -8.88
CA LYS A 301 14.25 -14.77 -10.34
C LYS A 301 13.80 -13.43 -10.91
N GLU A 302 12.79 -12.82 -10.31
CA GLU A 302 12.26 -11.51 -10.70
C GLU A 302 13.12 -10.34 -10.20
N GLY A 303 14.12 -10.59 -9.34
CA GLY A 303 15.00 -9.56 -8.80
C GLY A 303 14.40 -8.77 -7.63
N PHE A 304 13.35 -9.29 -6.99
CA PHE A 304 12.67 -8.68 -5.84
C PHE A 304 13.01 -9.34 -4.50
N MET A 305 13.92 -10.32 -4.50
CA MET A 305 14.47 -10.92 -3.29
C MET A 305 15.91 -11.38 -3.55
N LEU A 306 16.80 -11.24 -2.57
CA LEU A 306 18.16 -11.78 -2.66
C LEU A 306 18.18 -13.27 -2.30
N GLU A 307 19.09 -14.05 -2.90
CA GLU A 307 19.24 -15.49 -2.59
C GLU A 307 19.49 -15.73 -1.09
N GLU A 308 20.26 -14.87 -0.45
CA GLU A 308 20.58 -14.99 0.97
C GLU A 308 19.37 -14.78 1.91
N ASP A 309 18.28 -14.17 1.42
CA ASP A 309 17.04 -14.02 2.19
C ASP A 309 16.15 -15.27 2.15
N PHE A 310 16.42 -16.21 1.25
CA PHE A 310 15.61 -17.42 1.09
C PHE A 310 15.48 -18.19 2.41
N ASN A 311 16.60 -18.53 3.05
CA ASN A 311 16.57 -19.30 4.29
C ASN A 311 15.88 -18.54 5.44
N ARG A 312 16.01 -17.20 5.50
CA ARG A 312 15.33 -16.36 6.52
C ARG A 312 13.81 -16.43 6.36
N VAL A 313 13.33 -16.41 5.11
CA VAL A 313 11.89 -16.56 4.80
C VAL A 313 11.39 -17.95 5.18
N ILE A 314 12.14 -19.00 4.84
CA ILE A 314 11.74 -20.38 5.17
C ILE A 314 11.70 -20.59 6.69
N GLU A 315 12.71 -20.13 7.42
CA GLU A 315 12.76 -20.23 8.87
C GLU A 315 11.58 -19.50 9.52
N LEU A 316 11.25 -18.29 9.07
CA LEU A 316 10.10 -17.55 9.58
C LEU A 316 8.76 -18.26 9.28
N ALA A 317 8.66 -18.95 8.15
CA ALA A 317 7.44 -19.63 7.74
C ALA A 317 7.21 -20.99 8.45
N GLN A 318 8.18 -21.49 9.21
CA GLN A 318 8.00 -22.72 9.98
C GLN A 318 6.78 -22.62 10.92
N ASP A 319 6.15 -23.76 11.16
CA ASP A 319 4.98 -23.88 12.04
C ASP A 319 3.90 -22.83 11.75
N TRP A 320 3.48 -22.73 10.48
CA TRP A 320 2.45 -21.79 10.03
C TRP A 320 2.78 -20.33 10.32
N CYS A 321 4.07 -19.98 10.33
CA CYS A 321 4.52 -18.65 10.74
C CYS A 321 4.01 -18.24 12.13
N SER A 322 4.04 -19.18 13.09
CA SER A 322 3.48 -19.04 14.45
C SER A 322 3.93 -17.81 15.25
N LYS A 323 5.06 -17.17 14.86
CA LYS A 323 5.48 -15.89 15.43
C LYS A 323 4.56 -14.73 15.03
N ARG A 324 3.97 -14.78 13.83
CA ARG A 324 3.15 -13.72 13.23
C ARG A 324 1.66 -14.09 13.13
N HIS A 325 1.34 -15.38 13.24
CA HIS A 325 -0.03 -15.89 13.21
C HIS A 325 -0.34 -16.78 14.42
N ASP A 326 -1.55 -16.70 14.95
CA ASP A 326 -2.07 -17.67 15.94
C ASP A 326 -2.86 -18.74 15.18
N ILE A 327 -2.13 -19.77 14.71
CA ILE A 327 -2.69 -20.94 13.99
C ILE A 327 -2.34 -22.20 14.79
N ARG A 328 -3.35 -23.05 15.04
CA ARG A 328 -3.26 -24.19 15.98
C ARG A 328 -3.47 -25.57 15.34
N LEU A 329 -3.29 -25.67 14.02
CA LEU A 329 -3.36 -26.90 13.23
C LEU A 329 -2.21 -27.88 13.46
#